data_AF-A0A350C655-F1
#
_entry.id   AF-A0A350C655-F1
#
_cell.length_a   1.000
_cell.length_b   1.000
_cell.length_c   1.000
_cell.angle_alpha   90.00
_cell.angle_beta   90.00
_cell.angle_gamma   90.00
#
_symmetry.space_group_name_H-M   'P 1'
#
loop_
_entity.id
_entity.type
_entity.pdbx_description
1 polymer ?
#
loop_
_entity_poly.entity_id
_entity_poly.type
_entity_poly.pdbx_seq_one_letter_code
_entity_poly.pdbx_strand_id
1 'polypeptide(L)'
;KSICIAGTHGKTSTSSMVTYILRECGVTASAFIGGIPTDYGTNFLFGDSDWVVMEADEYDRSFWSLSPNIASIASMDADHLDVYGSHDVMKEGFEGFIRKINEDGVLFIMDPLQRELSKGLK
;
A
#
# COMPACT_ATOMS: atom_id res chain seq x y z
N LYS A 1 4.45 -12.55 -5.42
CA LYS A 1 4.37 -12.06 -4.01
C LYS A 1 4.27 -10.54 -4.04
N SER A 2 3.46 -9.92 -3.20
CA SER A 2 3.17 -8.48 -3.28
C SER A 2 3.49 -7.72 -1.99
N ILE A 3 4.03 -6.53 -2.16
CA ILE A 3 4.25 -5.51 -1.14
C ILE A 3 3.34 -4.33 -1.51
N CYS A 4 2.31 -4.10 -0.71
CA CYS A 4 1.27 -3.12 -1.00
C CYS A 4 1.35 -1.94 -0.03
N ILE A 5 1.51 -0.74 -0.57
CA ILE A 5 1.64 0.50 0.20
C ILE A 5 0.32 1.26 0.13
N ALA A 6 -0.41 1.30 1.24
CA ALA A 6 -1.69 1.98 1.40
C ALA A 6 -1.57 3.21 2.30
N GLY A 7 -2.55 4.11 2.16
CA GLY A 7 -2.74 5.30 3.01
C GLY A 7 -3.11 6.51 2.17
N THR A 8 -3.72 7.52 2.79
CA THR A 8 -4.17 8.73 2.07
C THR A 8 -2.98 9.55 1.53
N HIS A 9 -1.89 9.58 2.29
CA HIS A 9 -0.64 10.26 1.99
C HIS A 9 0.56 9.31 2.05
N GLY A 10 1.63 9.65 1.32
CA GLY A 10 2.93 8.98 1.43
C GLY A 10 3.07 7.66 0.66
N LYS A 11 2.03 7.22 -0.08
CA LYS A 11 2.06 6.01 -0.93
C LYS A 11 3.24 6.02 -1.90
N THR A 12 3.31 7.05 -2.75
CA THR A 12 4.32 7.17 -3.81
C THR A 12 5.75 7.30 -3.30
N SER A 13 5.96 8.07 -2.24
CA SER A 13 7.29 8.19 -1.64
C SER A 13 7.74 6.86 -1.03
N THR A 14 6.84 6.17 -0.33
CA THR A 14 7.15 4.90 0.33
C THR A 14 7.35 3.75 -0.66
N SER A 15 6.50 3.64 -1.67
CA SER A 15 6.65 2.64 -2.75
C SER A 15 7.98 2.83 -3.50
N SER A 16 8.38 4.07 -3.75
CA SER A 16 9.68 4.42 -4.34
C SER A 16 10.85 4.00 -3.45
N MET A 17 10.82 4.35 -2.16
CA MET A 17 11.87 3.98 -1.20
C MET A 17 12.01 2.47 -1.03
N VAL A 18 10.89 1.74 -0.91
CA VAL A 18 10.89 0.28 -0.80
C VAL A 18 11.49 -0.35 -2.05
N THR A 19 11.08 0.11 -3.23
CA THR A 19 11.60 -0.39 -4.51
C THR A 19 13.10 -0.15 -4.63
N TYR A 20 13.56 1.03 -4.23
CA TYR A 20 14.98 1.39 -4.21
C TYR A 20 15.78 0.46 -3.30
N ILE A 21 15.37 0.32 -2.03
CA ILE A 21 16.05 -0.53 -1.05
C ILE A 21 16.12 -1.98 -1.53
N LEU A 22 15.01 -2.53 -2.06
CA LEU A 22 15.00 -3.89 -2.57
C LEU A 22 16.03 -4.09 -3.68
N ARG A 23 16.09 -3.16 -4.65
CA ARG A 23 17.06 -3.23 -5.75
C ARG A 23 18.50 -3.13 -5.25
N GLU A 24 18.79 -2.22 -4.33
CA GLU A 24 20.12 -2.10 -3.71
C GLU A 24 20.52 -3.34 -2.91
N CYS A 25 19.55 -4.08 -2.35
CA CYS A 25 19.78 -5.36 -1.70
C CYS A 25 19.82 -6.56 -2.67
N GLY A 26 19.80 -6.33 -3.98
CA GLY A 26 19.83 -7.39 -5.01
C GLY A 26 18.48 -8.09 -5.23
N VAL A 27 17.39 -7.55 -4.70
CA VAL A 27 16.01 -8.00 -4.97
C VAL A 27 15.40 -7.10 -6.03
N THR A 28 15.47 -7.57 -7.27
CA THR A 28 14.92 -6.95 -8.47
C THR A 28 13.40 -7.19 -8.55
N ALA A 29 12.65 -6.53 -7.68
CA ALA A 29 11.19 -6.51 -7.73
C ALA A 29 10.69 -5.73 -8.95
N SER A 30 9.57 -6.22 -9.51
CA SER A 30 8.75 -5.36 -10.37
C SER A 30 8.07 -4.29 -9.51
N ALA A 31 7.80 -3.10 -10.06
CA ALA A 31 7.14 -2.05 -9.30
C ALA A 31 6.19 -1.21 -10.15
N PHE A 32 5.05 -0.86 -9.56
CA PHE A 32 4.10 0.13 -10.07
C PHE A 32 4.01 1.28 -9.08
N ILE A 33 4.49 2.44 -9.50
CA ILE A 33 4.57 3.65 -8.68
C ILE A 33 3.62 4.69 -9.29
N GLY A 34 2.84 5.40 -8.46
CA GLY A 34 1.86 6.40 -8.89
C GLY A 34 2.49 7.67 -9.48
N GLY A 35 3.80 7.85 -9.26
CA GLY A 35 4.62 8.90 -9.85
C GLY A 35 5.83 8.34 -10.61
N ILE A 36 6.68 9.23 -11.11
CA ILE A 36 7.94 8.88 -11.79
C ILE A 36 9.10 9.19 -10.83
N PRO A 37 9.72 8.17 -10.21
CA PRO A 37 10.90 8.40 -9.37
C PRO A 37 12.07 8.91 -10.21
N THR A 38 12.81 9.86 -9.65
CA THR A 38 13.94 10.52 -10.33
C THR A 38 15.02 9.53 -10.78
N ASP A 39 15.26 8.49 -9.99
CA ASP A 39 16.32 7.51 -10.25
C ASP A 39 16.01 6.57 -11.42
N TYR A 40 14.75 6.52 -11.86
CA TYR A 40 14.30 5.53 -12.84
C TYR A 40 13.68 6.10 -14.10
N GLY A 41 13.08 7.31 -14.05
CA GLY A 41 12.47 7.94 -15.22
C GLY A 41 11.24 7.23 -15.80
N THR A 42 10.70 6.22 -15.10
CA THR A 42 9.47 5.49 -15.43
C THR A 42 8.71 5.17 -14.16
N ASN A 43 7.39 5.04 -14.26
CA ASN A 43 6.50 4.65 -13.18
C ASN A 43 6.28 3.12 -13.09
N PHE A 44 6.71 2.39 -14.13
CA PHE A 44 6.74 0.94 -14.15
C PHE A 44 8.18 0.43 -14.25
N LEU A 45 8.55 -0.42 -13.30
CA LEU A 45 9.84 -1.10 -13.29
C LEU A 45 9.62 -2.59 -13.47
N PHE A 46 10.27 -3.15 -14.48
CA PHE A 46 10.32 -4.59 -14.64
C PHE A 46 11.46 -5.17 -13.79
N GLY A 47 11.17 -6.26 -13.10
CA GLY A 47 12.12 -7.03 -12.31
C GLY A 47 11.92 -8.53 -12.54
N ASP A 48 12.95 -9.32 -12.28
CA ASP A 48 12.98 -10.78 -12.50
C ASP A 48 12.73 -11.60 -11.21
N SER A 49 12.54 -10.95 -10.07
CA SER A 49 12.11 -11.62 -8.84
C SER A 49 10.60 -11.86 -8.80
N ASP A 50 10.16 -12.74 -7.91
CA ASP A 50 8.73 -13.01 -7.66
C ASP A 50 8.00 -11.87 -6.93
N TRP A 51 8.71 -10.80 -6.55
CA TRP A 51 8.15 -9.69 -5.79
C TRP A 51 7.65 -8.56 -6.68
N VAL A 52 6.48 -8.03 -6.33
CA VAL A 52 5.96 -6.79 -6.88
C VAL A 52 5.72 -5.78 -5.75
N VAL A 53 6.16 -4.54 -5.96
CA VAL A 53 5.83 -3.39 -5.11
C VAL A 53 4.74 -2.59 -5.81
N MET A 54 3.68 -2.23 -5.09
CA MET A 54 2.62 -1.43 -5.66
C MET A 54 1.95 -0.54 -4.64
N GLU A 55 1.47 0.61 -5.12
CA GLU A 55 0.56 1.45 -4.37
C GLU A 55 -0.81 0.79 -4.36
N ALA A 56 -1.35 0.69 -3.16
CA ALA A 56 -2.71 0.26 -2.92
C ALA A 56 -3.49 1.54 -2.66
N ASP A 57 -4.37 1.89 -3.59
CA ASP A 57 -5.19 3.09 -3.48
C ASP A 57 -6.64 2.71 -3.15
N GLU A 58 -7.13 3.35 -2.10
CA GLU A 58 -8.49 3.32 -1.61
C GLU A 58 -9.50 3.88 -2.64
N TYR A 59 -9.08 4.85 -3.46
CA TYR A 59 -9.93 5.57 -4.39
C TYR A 59 -10.30 4.72 -5.60
N ASP A 60 -9.31 4.10 -6.24
CA ASP A 60 -9.50 3.36 -7.49
C ASP A 60 -10.06 1.94 -7.25
N ARG A 61 -10.48 1.64 -6.01
CA ARG A 61 -10.93 0.31 -5.55
C ARG A 61 -9.90 -0.80 -5.83
N SER A 62 -8.65 -0.44 -6.09
CA SER A 62 -7.56 -1.37 -6.34
C SER A 62 -7.36 -2.31 -5.15
N PHE A 63 -7.63 -1.83 -3.92
CA PHE A 63 -7.69 -2.64 -2.70
C PHE A 63 -8.40 -3.99 -2.85
N TRP A 64 -9.49 -4.05 -3.64
CA TRP A 64 -10.37 -5.21 -3.67
C TRP A 64 -9.83 -6.38 -4.48
N SER A 65 -8.95 -6.12 -5.44
CA SER A 65 -8.34 -7.13 -6.32
C SER A 65 -6.97 -7.60 -5.84
N LEU A 66 -6.43 -7.01 -4.77
CA LEU A 66 -5.12 -7.37 -4.22
C LEU A 66 -5.23 -8.46 -3.15
N SER A 67 -4.18 -9.26 -3.04
CA SER A 67 -3.95 -10.23 -1.95
C SER A 67 -2.53 -10.07 -1.40
N PRO A 68 -2.27 -9.04 -0.56
CA PRO A 68 -0.92 -8.67 -0.13
C PRO A 68 -0.21 -9.77 0.66
N ASN A 69 1.08 -9.99 0.38
CA ASN A 69 1.96 -10.72 1.31
C ASN A 69 2.49 -9.79 2.41
N ILE A 70 2.80 -8.56 2.04
CA ILE A 70 3.21 -7.50 2.96
C ILE A 70 2.36 -6.28 2.63
N ALA A 71 1.79 -5.65 3.66
CA ALA A 71 1.03 -4.43 3.53
C ALA A 71 1.54 -3.37 4.51
N SER A 72 1.51 -2.10 4.10
CA SER A 72 1.69 -0.98 5.00
C SER A 72 0.52 0.00 4.91
N ILE A 73 0.08 0.56 6.03
CA ILE A 73 -0.89 1.66 6.08
C ILE A 73 -0.22 2.86 6.78
N ALA A 74 0.16 3.86 5.98
CA ALA A 74 0.95 5.00 6.44
C ALA A 74 0.11 6.14 7.06
N SER A 75 -1.11 6.34 6.56
CA SER A 75 -1.99 7.47 6.92
C SER A 75 -3.45 7.14 6.58
N MET A 76 -4.39 7.80 7.27
CA MET A 76 -5.82 7.71 6.99
C MET A 76 -6.46 9.04 7.41
N ASP A 77 -6.32 10.04 6.54
CA ASP A 77 -6.83 11.39 6.78
C ASP A 77 -8.10 11.65 5.98
N ALA A 78 -9.09 12.29 6.60
CA ALA A 78 -10.35 12.67 5.97
C ALA A 78 -10.19 13.89 5.04
N ASP A 79 -9.18 13.91 4.17
CA ASP A 79 -8.85 15.06 3.31
C ASP A 79 -9.69 15.17 2.03
N HIS A 80 -10.58 14.21 1.77
CA HIS A 80 -11.49 14.21 0.61
C HIS A 80 -12.88 13.62 0.95
N LEU A 81 -13.58 14.11 1.98
CA LEU A 81 -14.91 13.60 2.35
C LEU A 81 -15.97 13.72 1.23
N ASP A 82 -15.76 14.61 0.27
CA ASP A 82 -16.51 14.71 -0.98
C ASP A 82 -16.39 13.45 -1.87
N VAL A 83 -15.29 12.73 -1.73
CA VAL A 83 -14.98 11.47 -2.41
C VAL A 83 -15.38 10.25 -1.56
N TYR A 84 -15.09 10.28 -0.26
CA TYR A 84 -15.31 9.14 0.64
C TYR A 84 -16.73 9.07 1.21
N GLY A 85 -17.48 10.16 1.16
CA GLY A 85 -18.79 10.30 1.79
C GLY A 85 -18.70 10.50 3.31
N SER A 86 -18.05 9.57 4.01
CA SER A 86 -17.76 9.68 5.45
C SER A 86 -16.46 9.00 5.83
N HIS A 87 -15.93 9.39 6.98
CA HIS A 87 -14.78 8.74 7.61
C HIS A 87 -15.01 7.24 7.86
N ASP A 88 -16.24 6.84 8.18
CA ASP A 88 -16.57 5.42 8.40
C ASP A 88 -16.43 4.59 7.12
N VAL A 89 -16.81 5.13 5.96
CA VAL A 89 -16.64 4.46 4.66
C VAL A 89 -15.16 4.28 4.31
N MET A 90 -14.35 5.31 4.57
CA MET A 90 -12.89 5.21 4.39
C MET A 90 -12.32 4.10 5.26
N LYS A 91 -12.68 4.09 6.55
CA LYS A 91 -12.27 3.07 7.50
C LYS A 91 -12.66 1.67 7.06
N GLU A 92 -13.91 1.47 6.61
CA GLU A 92 -14.38 0.20 6.06
C GLU A 92 -13.55 -0.27 4.86
N GLY A 93 -13.12 0.67 4.01
CA GLY A 93 -12.21 0.40 2.89
C GLY A 93 -10.86 -0.13 3.35
N PHE A 94 -10.22 0.53 4.32
CA PHE A 94 -8.95 0.07 4.90
C PHE A 94 -9.09 -1.27 5.63
N GLU A 95 -10.16 -1.47 6.41
CA GLU A 95 -10.43 -2.76 7.04
C GLU A 95 -10.67 -3.87 5.99
N GLY A 96 -11.33 -3.53 4.87
CA GLY A 96 -11.49 -4.41 3.71
C GLY A 96 -10.16 -4.85 3.11
N PHE A 97 -9.25 -3.89 2.92
CA PHE A 97 -7.88 -4.16 2.45
C PHE A 97 -7.09 -5.04 3.44
N ILE A 98 -7.18 -4.76 4.74
CA ILE A 98 -6.54 -5.59 5.78
C ILE A 98 -7.01 -7.04 5.70
N ARG A 99 -8.32 -7.27 5.50
CA ARG A 99 -8.89 -8.63 5.36
C ARG A 99 -8.42 -9.39 4.12
N LYS A 100 -7.81 -8.71 3.14
CA LYS A 100 -7.25 -9.31 1.93
C LYS A 100 -5.79 -9.75 2.09
N ILE A 101 -5.13 -9.31 3.16
CA ILE A 101 -3.77 -9.74 3.47
C ILE A 101 -3.79 -11.26 3.64
N ASN A 102 -2.82 -11.94 3.04
CA ASN A 102 -2.70 -13.38 3.13
C ASN A 102 -2.58 -13.82 4.60
N GLU A 103 -3.00 -15.05 4.91
CA GLU A 103 -3.02 -15.56 6.29
C GLU A 103 -1.65 -15.50 6.98
N ASP A 104 -0.58 -15.82 6.26
CA ASP A 104 0.82 -15.70 6.72
C ASP A 104 1.46 -14.33 6.38
N GLY A 105 0.64 -13.33 6.06
CA GLY A 105 1.09 -12.01 5.65
C GLY A 105 1.51 -11.11 6.82
N VAL A 106 2.21 -10.03 6.50
CA VAL A 106 2.65 -9.03 7.48
C VAL A 106 2.00 -7.68 7.21
N LEU A 107 1.51 -7.06 8.27
CA LEU A 107 0.90 -5.73 8.24
C LEU A 107 1.72 -4.76 9.10
N PHE A 108 2.17 -3.67 8.48
CA PHE A 108 2.75 -2.52 9.15
C PHE A 108 1.71 -1.39 9.21
N ILE A 109 1.36 -0.93 10.41
CA ILE A 109 0.43 0.18 10.60
C ILE A 109 1.12 1.27 11.39
N MET A 110 0.98 2.51 10.96
CA MET A 110 1.41 3.68 11.72
C MET A 110 0.70 3.75 13.07
N ASP A 111 1.43 3.88 14.18
CA ASP A 111 0.90 3.79 15.56
C ASP A 111 -0.44 4.52 15.82
N PRO A 112 -0.67 5.77 15.34
CA PRO A 112 -1.93 6.46 15.59
C PRO A 112 -3.15 5.73 15.01
N LEU A 113 -2.97 5.04 13.89
CA LEU A 113 -4.03 4.30 13.19
C LEU A 113 -4.30 2.93 13.80
N GLN A 114 -3.34 2.40 14.56
CA GLN A 114 -3.42 1.05 15.08
C GLN A 114 -4.69 0.88 15.90
N ARG A 115 -5.00 1.78 16.83
CA ARG A 115 -6.22 1.70 17.68
C ARG A 115 -7.51 1.71 16.89
N GLU A 116 -7.50 2.37 15.74
CA GLU A 116 -8.70 2.58 14.96
C GLU A 116 -9.01 1.39 14.04
N LEU A 117 -7.97 0.87 13.38
CA LEU A 117 -8.04 -0.24 12.43
C LEU A 117 -7.89 -1.62 13.09
N SER A 118 -7.38 -1.69 14.32
CA SER A 118 -7.17 -2.97 15.03
C SER A 118 -8.44 -3.69 15.46
N LYS A 119 -9.60 -3.01 15.50
CA LYS A 119 -10.88 -3.66 15.81
C LYS A 119 -11.32 -4.66 14.73
N GLY A 120 -10.76 -4.58 13.53
CA GLY A 120 -11.03 -5.50 12.41
C GLY A 120 -9.94 -6.53 12.14
N LEU A 121 -8.86 -6.56 12.93
CA LEU A 121 -7.80 -7.56 12.82
C LEU A 121 -8.29 -8.89 13.44
N LYS A 122 -8.11 -9.99 12.71
CA LYS A 122 -8.38 -11.35 13.22
C LYS A 122 -7.36 -11.76 14.27
#